data_AF-A0AAW1N270-F1
#
_entry.id   AF-A0AAW1N270-F1
#
_cell.length_a   1.000
_cell.length_b   1.000
_cell.length_c   1.000
_cell.angle_alpha   90.00
_cell.angle_beta   90.00
_cell.angle_gamma   90.00
#
_symmetry.space_group_name_H-M   'P 1'
#
loop_
_entity.id
_entity.type
_entity.pdbx_description
1 polymer ?
#
loop_
_entity_poly.entity_id
_entity_poly.type
_entity_poly.pdbx_seq_one_letter_code
_entity_poly.pdbx_strand_id
1 'polypeptide(L)'
;MSLWVELYPIISADIRFSAMLGQNGSTPLDLFKFYVEDLKARFHDEKRIIKEILKDKSFEVKVDTTFEQFATVVCEDKKSATLDAGNVKLTYNSLLEKAEVKEKERIKEENKRMKKLENDFKKLLREMNINFDLPWDELENEDEYLAFASDSERSKVYKDFQHEMEESCSHHHSRSRKSKKSKKSKKYKSSSNSDSEGERKKYKHRSRSPSQISDESGEEYKKKKSKKKHKRKSPSTP
;
A
#
# COMPACT_ATOMS: atom_id res chain seq x y z
N MET A 1 17.62 5.10 16.30
CA MET A 1 17.77 5.39 17.75
C MET A 1 18.24 4.12 18.41
N SER A 2 19.29 4.19 19.21
CA SER A 2 19.77 3.06 20.02
C SER A 2 18.71 2.67 21.05
N LEU A 3 18.51 1.37 21.27
CA LEU A 3 17.61 0.87 22.30
C LEU A 3 18.34 0.72 23.63
N TRP A 4 17.62 0.83 24.76
CA TRP A 4 18.19 0.56 26.07
C TRP A 4 18.81 -0.83 26.16
N VAL A 5 18.16 -1.83 25.55
CA VAL A 5 18.64 -3.22 25.50
C VAL A 5 19.99 -3.35 24.79
N GLU A 6 20.28 -2.47 23.83
CA GLU A 6 21.56 -2.45 23.11
C GLU A 6 22.63 -1.67 23.88
N LEU A 7 22.24 -0.60 24.57
CA LEU A 7 23.17 0.24 25.34
C LEU A 7 23.56 -0.41 26.67
N TYR A 8 22.63 -1.08 27.33
CA TYR A 8 22.82 -1.65 28.67
C TYR A 8 24.03 -2.59 28.78
N PRO A 9 24.26 -3.56 27.87
CA PRO A 9 25.45 -4.41 27.92
C PRO A 9 26.77 -3.61 27.84
N ILE A 10 26.76 -2.45 27.18
CA ILE A 10 27.94 -1.60 27.00
C ILE A 10 28.23 -0.81 28.28
N ILE A 11 27.19 -0.27 28.93
CA ILE A 11 27.35 0.64 30.07
C ILE A 11 27.28 -0.06 31.44
N SER A 12 26.70 -1.26 31.52
CA SER A 12 26.47 -1.96 32.80
C SER A 12 27.76 -2.41 33.50
N ALA A 13 28.84 -2.61 32.74
CA ALA A 13 30.16 -2.94 33.27
C ALA A 13 30.93 -1.70 33.79
N ASP A 14 30.46 -0.49 33.50
CA ASP A 14 31.12 0.75 33.93
C ASP A 14 30.84 1.03 35.42
N ILE A 15 31.88 1.39 36.16
CA ILE A 15 31.79 1.71 37.59
C ILE A 15 30.76 2.84 37.86
N ARG A 16 30.64 3.80 36.93
CA ARG A 16 29.67 4.89 37.01
C ARG A 16 28.23 4.39 36.99
N PHE A 17 27.95 3.32 36.24
CA PHE A 17 26.63 2.72 36.21
C PHE A 17 26.26 2.16 37.58
N SER A 18 27.14 1.34 38.16
CA SER A 18 26.96 0.78 39.51
C SER A 18 26.87 1.85 40.59
N ALA A 19 27.64 2.94 40.48
CA ALA A 19 27.60 4.06 41.42
C ALA A 19 26.27 4.85 41.39
N MET A 20 25.54 4.80 40.27
CA MET A 20 24.19 5.36 40.16
C MET A 20 23.11 4.43 40.73
N LEU A 21 23.39 3.13 40.89
CA LEU A 21 22.43 2.19 41.45
C LEU A 21 22.27 2.43 42.95
N GLY A 22 21.01 2.57 43.40
CA GLY A 22 20.69 2.75 44.82
C GLY A 22 20.76 4.19 45.33
N GLN A 23 21.09 5.16 44.47
CA GLN A 23 20.92 6.58 44.82
C GLN A 23 19.45 6.98 44.78
N ASN A 24 19.02 7.86 45.68
CA ASN A 24 17.66 8.41 45.66
C ASN A 24 17.53 9.37 44.46
N GLY A 25 16.68 9.05 43.47
CA GLY A 25 16.47 9.89 42.29
C GLY A 25 16.14 9.09 41.03
N SER A 26 16.46 9.68 39.87
CA SER A 26 16.25 9.06 38.56
C SER A 26 17.17 7.85 38.36
N THR A 27 16.60 6.75 37.87
CA THR A 27 17.41 5.55 37.55
C THR A 27 18.24 5.77 36.28
N PRO A 28 19.31 4.99 36.04
CA PRO A 28 20.04 5.04 34.77
C PRO A 28 19.14 4.86 33.53
N LEU A 29 18.07 4.07 33.64
CA LEU A 29 17.06 3.91 32.59
C LEU A 29 16.26 5.20 32.37
N ASP A 30 15.88 5.89 33.45
CA ASP A 30 15.15 7.15 33.34
C ASP A 30 16.02 8.23 32.70
N LEU A 31 17.29 8.34 33.09
CA LEU A 31 18.24 9.26 32.45
C LEU A 31 18.40 8.98 30.96
N PHE A 32 18.47 7.71 30.56
CA PHE A 32 18.48 7.33 29.16
C PHE A 32 17.19 7.76 28.44
N LYS A 33 16.02 7.51 29.04
CA LYS A 33 14.73 7.93 28.46
C LYS A 33 14.66 9.45 28.29
N PHE A 34 15.05 10.21 29.32
CA PHE A 34 15.07 11.68 29.26
C PHE A 34 16.03 12.17 28.19
N TYR A 35 17.23 11.59 28.09
CA TYR A 35 18.18 11.98 27.05
C TYR A 35 17.68 11.66 25.64
N VAL A 36 17.04 10.50 25.44
CA VAL A 36 16.41 10.13 24.17
C VAL A 36 15.24 11.06 23.84
N GLU A 37 14.45 11.45 24.83
CA GLU A 37 13.35 12.41 24.67
C GLU A 37 13.88 13.79 24.27
N ASP A 38 14.90 14.30 24.95
CA ASP A 38 15.57 15.56 24.60
C ASP A 38 16.18 15.53 23.20
N LEU A 39 16.77 14.40 22.79
CA LEU A 39 17.26 14.21 21.43
C LEU A 39 16.12 14.28 20.40
N LYS A 40 14.97 13.65 20.70
CA LYS A 40 13.79 13.72 19.81
C LYS A 40 13.22 15.13 19.74
N ALA A 41 13.11 15.81 20.87
CA ALA A 41 12.61 17.18 20.92
C ALA A 41 13.50 18.11 20.08
N ARG A 42 14.82 18.05 20.26
CA ARG A 42 15.80 18.79 19.44
C ARG A 42 15.66 18.47 17.96
N PHE A 43 15.55 17.19 17.60
CA PHE A 43 15.34 16.81 16.19
C PHE A 43 14.06 17.45 15.62
N HIS A 44 12.96 17.49 16.37
CA HIS A 44 11.72 18.12 15.90
C HIS A 44 11.85 19.63 15.73
N ASP A 45 12.52 20.32 16.65
CA ASP A 45 12.77 21.76 16.56
C ASP A 45 13.68 22.11 15.39
N GLU A 46 14.79 21.38 15.23
CA GLU A 46 15.71 21.55 14.10
C GLU A 46 15.03 21.22 12.76
N LYS A 47 14.21 20.17 12.72
CA LYS A 47 13.39 19.83 11.54
C LYS A 47 12.43 20.95 11.18
N ARG A 48 11.87 21.67 12.16
CA ARG A 48 11.03 22.85 11.90
C ARG A 48 11.84 23.99 11.29
N ILE A 49 13.02 24.29 11.85
CA ILE A 49 13.92 25.32 11.33
C ILE A 49 14.32 25.01 9.88
N ILE A 50 14.71 23.76 9.60
CA ILE A 50 15.05 23.32 8.24
C ILE A 50 13.88 23.58 7.28
N LYS A 51 12.65 23.19 7.64
CA LYS A 51 11.46 23.44 6.80
C LYS A 51 11.20 24.93 6.58
N GLU A 52 11.46 25.77 7.58
CA GLU A 52 11.33 27.21 7.47
C GLU A 52 12.35 27.78 6.47
N ILE A 53 13.61 27.37 6.56
CA ILE A 53 14.67 27.76 5.60
C ILE A 53 14.27 27.38 4.18
N LEU A 54 13.79 26.14 3.97
CA LEU A 54 13.37 25.68 2.64
C LEU A 54 12.20 26.51 2.10
N LYS A 55 11.26 26.90 2.97
CA LYS A 55 10.13 27.75 2.59
C LYS A 55 10.59 29.16 2.25
N ASP A 56 11.47 29.75 3.04
CA ASP A 56 12.02 31.09 2.83
C ASP A 56 12.79 31.16 1.49
N LYS A 57 13.50 30.07 1.14
CA LYS A 57 14.23 29.92 -0.12
C LYS A 57 13.39 29.38 -1.29
N SER A 58 12.09 29.14 -1.08
CA SER A 58 11.19 28.53 -2.07
C SER A 58 11.74 27.23 -2.69
N PHE A 59 12.47 26.45 -1.90
CA PHE A 59 13.07 25.18 -2.32
C PHE A 59 12.16 24.00 -1.99
N GLU A 60 11.74 23.25 -3.01
CA GLU A 60 10.97 22.02 -2.86
C GLU A 60 11.86 20.80 -3.10
N VAL A 61 11.83 19.84 -2.16
CA VAL A 61 12.52 18.56 -2.31
C VAL A 61 11.71 17.65 -3.24
N LYS A 62 12.34 17.23 -4.33
CA LYS A 62 11.83 16.28 -5.33
C LYS A 62 12.64 14.98 -5.29
N VAL A 63 12.18 13.96 -6.01
CA VAL A 63 12.82 12.63 -6.06
C VAL A 63 14.25 12.68 -6.64
N ASP A 64 14.51 13.63 -7.54
CA ASP A 64 15.81 13.88 -8.17
C ASP A 64 16.72 14.82 -7.36
N THR A 65 16.21 15.40 -6.26
CA THR A 65 16.99 16.29 -5.42
C THR A 65 18.08 15.52 -4.70
N THR A 66 19.33 15.97 -4.83
CA THR A 66 20.46 15.35 -4.13
C THR A 66 20.64 15.91 -2.73
N PHE A 67 21.32 15.15 -1.86
CA PHE A 67 21.64 15.63 -0.51
C PHE A 67 22.54 16.87 -0.54
N GLU A 68 23.48 16.96 -1.48
CA GLU A 68 24.40 18.10 -1.58
C GLU A 68 23.65 19.39 -1.92
N GLN A 69 22.72 19.34 -2.87
CA GLN A 69 21.86 20.49 -3.21
C GLN A 69 21.04 20.93 -1.99
N PHE A 70 20.40 19.98 -1.32
CA PHE A 70 19.64 20.25 -0.10
C PHE A 70 20.50 20.87 1.00
N ALA A 71 21.66 20.29 1.29
CA ALA A 71 22.56 20.75 2.33
C ALA A 71 23.09 22.15 2.01
N THR A 72 23.43 22.45 0.75
CA THR A 72 23.87 23.77 0.32
C THR A 72 22.82 24.83 0.61
N VAL A 73 21.56 24.58 0.20
CA VAL A 73 20.43 25.48 0.44
C VAL A 73 20.19 25.70 1.94
N VAL A 74 20.30 24.65 2.76
CA VAL A 74 20.14 24.78 4.21
C VAL A 74 21.29 25.56 4.84
N CYS A 75 22.54 25.21 4.53
CA CYS A 75 23.76 25.78 5.15
C CYS A 75 24.04 27.24 4.78
N GLU A 76 23.56 27.71 3.63
CA GLU A 76 23.63 29.12 3.24
C GLU A 76 22.79 30.03 4.15
N ASP A 77 21.79 29.51 4.87
CA ASP A 77 20.96 30.30 5.79
C ASP A 77 21.64 30.48 7.15
N LYS A 78 21.52 31.66 7.75
CA LYS A 78 22.12 31.97 9.07
C LYS A 78 21.53 31.10 10.19
N LYS A 79 20.27 30.67 10.06
CA LYS A 79 19.59 29.77 11.01
C LYS A 79 20.19 28.37 11.02
N SER A 80 21.03 28.02 10.04
CA SER A 80 21.67 26.71 9.96
C SER A 80 22.80 26.49 10.97
N ALA A 81 23.32 27.56 11.57
CA ALA A 81 24.48 27.50 12.48
C ALA A 81 24.25 26.62 13.72
N THR A 82 23.00 26.41 14.13
CA THR A 82 22.63 25.59 15.29
C THR A 82 22.12 24.20 14.93
N LEU A 83 22.08 23.85 13.64
CA LEU A 83 21.56 22.56 13.19
C LEU A 83 22.60 21.46 13.29
N ASP A 84 22.22 20.30 13.81
CA ASP A 84 23.05 19.11 13.80
C ASP A 84 23.10 18.48 12.40
N ALA A 85 24.29 18.09 11.94
CA ALA A 85 24.47 17.52 10.61
C ALA A 85 23.72 16.19 10.43
N GLY A 86 23.60 15.39 11.50
CA GLY A 86 22.80 14.17 11.51
C GLY A 86 21.32 14.47 11.36
N ASN A 87 20.81 15.47 12.07
CA ASN A 87 19.41 15.92 11.96
C ASN A 87 19.08 16.51 10.59
N VAL A 88 20.02 17.24 9.96
CA VAL A 88 19.89 17.70 8.57
C VAL A 88 19.75 16.51 7.63
N LYS A 89 20.61 15.49 7.76
CA LYS A 89 20.54 14.27 6.93
C LYS A 89 19.25 13.47 7.15
N LEU A 90 18.83 13.28 8.40
CA LEU A 90 17.58 12.61 8.75
C LEU A 90 16.36 13.35 8.19
N THR A 91 16.38 14.68 8.25
CA THR A 91 15.30 15.51 7.70
C THR A 91 15.24 15.40 6.19
N TYR A 92 16.39 15.44 5.50
CA TYR A 92 16.48 15.21 4.05
C TYR A 92 15.85 13.87 3.66
N ASN A 93 16.27 12.77 4.29
CA ASN A 93 15.74 11.43 3.97
C ASN A 93 14.22 11.38 4.16
N SER A 94 13.71 11.96 5.25
CA SER A 94 12.26 12.03 5.53
C SER A 94 11.49 12.85 4.49
N LEU A 95 12.09 13.91 3.94
CA LEU A 95 11.46 14.74 2.90
C LEU A 95 11.53 14.05 1.53
N LEU A 96 12.64 13.40 1.21
CA LEU A 96 12.82 12.64 -0.02
C LEU A 96 11.85 11.48 -0.10
N GLU A 97 11.74 10.67 0.96
CA GLU A 97 10.76 9.58 1.05
C GLU A 97 9.33 10.10 0.87
N LYS A 98 9.00 11.24 1.48
CA LYS A 98 7.69 11.88 1.29
C LYS A 98 7.47 12.32 -0.17
N ALA A 99 8.50 12.84 -0.83
CA ALA A 99 8.43 13.23 -2.24
C ALA A 99 8.24 12.00 -3.15
N GLU A 100 8.94 10.90 -2.87
CA GLU A 100 8.79 9.62 -3.58
C GLU A 100 7.38 9.04 -3.44
N VAL A 101 6.83 9.05 -2.22
CA VAL A 101 5.46 8.60 -1.96
C VAL A 101 4.46 9.46 -2.73
N LYS A 102 4.59 10.79 -2.66
CA LYS A 102 3.72 11.73 -3.37
C LYS A 102 3.80 11.53 -4.89
N GLU A 103 4.99 11.32 -5.44
CA GLU A 103 5.20 11.08 -6.87
C GLU A 103 4.59 9.75 -7.32
N LYS A 104 4.79 8.69 -6.53
CA LYS A 104 4.18 7.38 -6.78
C LYS A 104 2.65 7.44 -6.72
N GLU A 105 2.09 8.22 -5.81
CA GLU A 105 0.64 8.45 -5.74
C GLU A 105 0.14 9.21 -6.97
N ARG A 106 0.85 10.26 -7.41
CA ARG A 106 0.53 11.02 -8.62
C ARG A 106 0.47 10.13 -9.86
N ILE A 107 1.50 9.31 -10.08
CA ILE A 107 1.56 8.36 -11.21
C ILE A 107 0.42 7.33 -11.11
N LYS A 108 0.09 6.87 -9.90
CA LYS A 108 -1.00 5.91 -9.71
C LYS A 108 -2.37 6.54 -9.99
N GLU A 109 -2.57 7.79 -9.61
CA GLU A 109 -3.79 8.54 -9.88
C GLU A 109 -3.95 8.83 -11.38
N GLU A 110 -2.87 9.26 -12.04
CA GLU A 110 -2.83 9.46 -13.49
C GLU A 110 -3.15 8.17 -14.24
N ASN A 111 -2.52 7.04 -13.88
CA ASN A 111 -2.82 5.74 -14.47
C ASN A 111 -4.27 5.30 -14.25
N LYS A 112 -4.87 5.60 -13.10
CA LYS A 112 -6.29 5.32 -12.85
C LYS A 112 -7.19 6.20 -13.71
N ARG A 113 -6.85 7.47 -13.85
CA ARG A 113 -7.57 8.42 -14.70
C ARG A 113 -7.51 7.96 -16.15
N MET A 114 -6.34 7.60 -16.65
CA MET A 114 -6.15 7.07 -18.00
C MET A 114 -6.95 5.79 -18.20
N LYS A 115 -6.84 4.79 -17.32
CA LYS A 115 -7.65 3.55 -17.43
C LYS A 115 -9.16 3.80 -17.43
N LYS A 116 -9.63 4.79 -16.66
CA LYS A 116 -11.05 5.16 -16.65
C LYS A 116 -11.44 5.73 -18.01
N LEU A 117 -10.65 6.66 -18.53
CA LEU A 117 -10.85 7.24 -19.87
C LEU A 117 -10.84 6.16 -20.96
N GLU A 118 -9.89 5.23 -20.93
CA GLU A 118 -9.83 4.08 -21.84
C GLU A 118 -11.09 3.21 -21.76
N ASN A 119 -11.58 2.93 -20.55
CA ASN A 119 -12.78 2.12 -20.35
C ASN A 119 -14.05 2.82 -20.82
N ASP A 120 -14.17 4.12 -20.55
CA ASP A 120 -15.30 4.95 -20.98
C ASP A 120 -15.32 5.01 -22.52
N PHE A 121 -14.17 5.18 -23.16
CA PHE A 121 -14.03 5.11 -24.62
C PHE A 121 -14.36 3.73 -25.19
N LYS A 122 -13.83 2.64 -24.61
CA LYS A 122 -14.19 1.27 -25.01
C LYS A 122 -15.69 0.98 -24.83
N LYS A 123 -16.34 1.61 -23.84
CA LYS A 123 -17.78 1.49 -23.63
C LYS A 123 -18.55 2.19 -24.75
N LEU A 124 -18.17 3.41 -25.13
CA LEU A 124 -18.73 4.12 -26.28
C LEU A 124 -18.59 3.28 -27.56
N LEU A 125 -17.41 2.72 -27.83
CA LEU A 125 -17.16 1.87 -29.00
C LEU A 125 -18.08 0.63 -29.05
N ARG A 126 -18.38 0.02 -27.89
CA ARG A 126 -19.36 -1.09 -27.79
C ARG A 126 -20.79 -0.63 -28.04
N GLU A 127 -21.18 0.53 -27.51
CA GLU A 127 -22.54 1.07 -27.64
C GLU A 127 -22.84 1.50 -29.08
N MET A 128 -21.86 2.11 -29.77
CA MET A 128 -21.98 2.49 -31.17
C MET A 128 -21.88 1.31 -32.15
N ASN A 129 -21.61 0.09 -31.64
CA ASN A 129 -21.51 -1.14 -32.42
C ASN A 129 -20.64 -0.97 -33.69
N ILE A 130 -19.53 -0.25 -33.52
CA ILE A 130 -18.59 0.09 -34.60
C ILE A 130 -17.93 -1.20 -35.06
N ASN A 131 -18.48 -1.77 -36.12
CA ASN A 131 -17.88 -2.88 -36.85
C ASN A 131 -16.59 -2.41 -37.54
N PHE A 132 -15.68 -3.36 -37.74
CA PHE A 132 -14.31 -3.23 -38.26
C PHE A 132 -14.05 -2.30 -39.47
N ASP A 133 -15.09 -1.84 -40.18
CA ASP A 133 -15.00 -1.05 -41.41
C ASP A 133 -15.58 0.38 -41.32
N LEU A 134 -16.08 0.81 -40.15
CA LEU A 134 -16.71 2.14 -40.04
C LEU A 134 -15.67 3.29 -39.92
N PRO A 135 -15.81 4.38 -40.70
CA PRO A 135 -14.91 5.52 -40.67
C PRO A 135 -14.98 6.28 -39.34
N TRP A 136 -13.83 6.83 -38.94
CA TRP A 136 -13.63 7.58 -37.70
C TRP A 136 -14.45 8.89 -37.60
N ASP A 137 -15.12 9.30 -38.68
CA ASP A 137 -15.80 10.59 -38.80
C ASP A 137 -17.00 10.74 -37.83
N GLU A 138 -17.63 9.64 -37.39
CA GLU A 138 -18.74 9.70 -36.40
C GLU A 138 -18.25 9.77 -34.94
N LEU A 139 -16.97 9.46 -34.68
CA LEU A 139 -16.37 9.49 -33.33
C LEU A 139 -15.80 10.86 -32.95
N GLU A 140 -15.51 11.73 -33.93
CA GLU A 140 -14.88 13.04 -33.69
C GLU A 140 -15.73 13.99 -32.83
N ASN A 141 -17.05 13.76 -32.75
CA ASN A 141 -17.98 14.62 -32.01
C ASN A 141 -18.27 14.16 -30.57
N GLU A 142 -17.71 13.03 -30.13
CA GLU A 142 -18.02 12.46 -28.82
C GLU A 142 -17.06 12.95 -27.72
N ASP A 143 -17.60 13.23 -26.54
CA ASP A 143 -16.86 13.80 -25.42
C ASP A 143 -15.70 12.87 -24.96
N GLU A 144 -15.90 11.56 -25.04
CA GLU A 144 -14.87 10.56 -24.73
C GLU A 144 -13.73 10.52 -25.76
N TYR A 145 -13.98 10.92 -27.01
CA TYR A 145 -12.96 11.02 -28.06
C TYR A 145 -12.08 12.25 -27.82
N LEU A 146 -12.71 13.40 -27.53
CA LEU A 146 -12.03 14.66 -27.23
C LEU A 146 -11.25 14.64 -25.90
N ALA A 147 -11.62 13.76 -24.98
CA ALA A 147 -10.99 13.67 -23.67
C ALA A 147 -9.58 13.06 -23.66
N PHE A 148 -9.13 12.40 -24.75
CA PHE A 148 -7.72 12.01 -24.91
C PHE A 148 -6.85 13.16 -25.37
N ALA A 149 -5.62 13.25 -24.84
CA ALA A 149 -4.68 14.29 -25.20
C ALA A 149 -3.99 14.06 -26.56
N SER A 150 -3.92 12.80 -27.03
CA SER A 150 -3.24 12.46 -28.27
C SER A 150 -3.96 11.41 -29.11
N ASP A 151 -3.85 11.53 -30.44
CA ASP A 151 -4.37 10.54 -31.39
C ASP A 151 -3.67 9.18 -31.30
N SER A 152 -2.41 9.17 -30.86
CA SER A 152 -1.68 7.91 -30.65
C SER A 152 -2.28 7.08 -29.51
N GLU A 153 -2.76 7.72 -28.45
CA GLU A 153 -3.44 7.04 -27.34
C GLU A 153 -4.79 6.51 -27.81
N ARG A 154 -5.57 7.33 -28.54
CA ARG A 154 -6.86 6.93 -29.13
C ARG A 154 -6.72 5.70 -30.02
N SER A 155 -5.76 5.73 -30.96
CA SER A 155 -5.49 4.63 -31.88
C SER A 155 -5.07 3.35 -31.17
N LYS A 156 -4.28 3.46 -30.09
CA LYS A 156 -3.87 2.30 -29.28
C LYS A 156 -5.06 1.67 -28.58
N VAL A 157 -5.90 2.45 -27.91
CA VAL A 157 -7.08 1.94 -27.18
C VAL A 157 -8.08 1.28 -28.14
N TYR A 158 -8.23 1.84 -29.33
CA TYR A 158 -9.06 1.26 -30.39
C TYR A 158 -8.51 -0.09 -30.90
N LYS A 159 -7.22 -0.20 -31.17
CA LYS A 159 -6.58 -1.48 -31.54
C LYS A 159 -6.72 -2.53 -30.42
N ASP A 160 -6.53 -2.11 -29.17
CA ASP A 160 -6.71 -2.98 -28.01
C ASP A 160 -8.18 -3.45 -27.90
N PHE A 161 -9.14 -2.59 -28.25
CA PHE A 161 -10.57 -2.94 -28.33
C PHE A 161 -10.87 -3.96 -29.44
N GLN A 162 -10.32 -3.75 -30.64
CA GLN A 162 -10.46 -4.70 -31.75
C GLN A 162 -9.93 -6.08 -31.39
N HIS A 163 -8.73 -6.16 -30.78
CA HIS A 163 -8.14 -7.41 -30.31
C HIS A 163 -9.00 -8.09 -29.22
N GLU A 164 -9.51 -7.34 -28.26
CA GLU A 164 -10.41 -7.84 -27.20
C GLU A 164 -11.70 -8.42 -27.79
N MET A 165 -12.26 -7.80 -28.83
CA MET A 165 -13.43 -8.31 -29.54
C MET A 165 -13.13 -9.57 -30.35
N GLU A 166 -12.01 -9.62 -31.07
CA GLU A 166 -11.56 -10.82 -31.81
C GLU A 166 -11.35 -12.02 -30.87
N GLU A 167 -10.68 -11.84 -29.74
CA GLU A 167 -10.48 -12.89 -28.73
C GLU A 167 -11.79 -13.35 -28.09
N SER A 168 -12.71 -12.41 -27.82
CA SER A 168 -14.03 -12.71 -27.25
C SER A 168 -14.91 -13.51 -28.21
N CYS A 169 -14.80 -13.27 -29.52
CA CYS A 169 -15.50 -14.03 -30.56
C CYS A 169 -14.83 -15.39 -30.86
N SER A 170 -13.51 -15.50 -30.68
CA SER A 170 -12.73 -16.72 -30.92
C SER A 170 -13.13 -17.88 -29.99
N HIS A 171 -13.64 -17.59 -28.79
CA HIS A 171 -14.05 -18.61 -27.83
C HIS A 171 -15.35 -19.36 -28.17
N HIS A 172 -16.17 -18.88 -29.10
CA HIS A 172 -17.45 -19.52 -29.43
C HIS A 172 -17.41 -20.51 -30.60
N HIS A 173 -16.29 -20.64 -31.32
CA HIS A 173 -16.24 -21.43 -32.56
C HIS A 173 -15.26 -22.61 -32.62
N SER A 174 -14.50 -22.94 -31.57
CA SER A 174 -13.50 -24.02 -31.66
C SER A 174 -13.79 -25.29 -30.84
N ARG A 175 -15.04 -25.70 -30.62
CA ARG A 175 -15.35 -27.07 -30.11
C ARG A 175 -16.61 -27.68 -30.72
N SER A 176 -16.68 -27.74 -32.04
CA SER A 176 -17.63 -28.63 -32.72
C SER A 176 -16.87 -29.69 -33.53
N ARG A 177 -17.13 -30.95 -33.21
CA ARG A 177 -16.81 -32.20 -33.95
C ARG A 177 -15.47 -32.89 -33.68
N LYS A 178 -15.42 -33.61 -32.56
CA LYS A 178 -14.90 -34.99 -32.58
C LYS A 178 -15.66 -35.87 -31.59
N SER A 179 -16.81 -36.40 -32.01
CA SER A 179 -17.38 -37.56 -31.34
C SER A 179 -16.46 -38.76 -31.58
N LYS A 180 -15.86 -39.30 -30.52
CA LYS A 180 -15.22 -40.63 -30.54
C LYS A 180 -15.73 -41.44 -29.36
N LYS A 181 -16.87 -42.08 -29.62
CA LYS A 181 -17.14 -43.52 -29.42
C LYS A 181 -16.60 -44.11 -28.11
N SER A 182 -17.54 -44.33 -27.19
CA SER A 182 -17.48 -45.28 -26.09
C SER A 182 -16.83 -46.62 -26.51
N LYS A 183 -15.77 -47.03 -25.80
CA LYS A 183 -15.39 -48.44 -25.70
C LYS A 183 -15.09 -48.79 -24.25
N LYS A 184 -16.08 -49.47 -23.67
CA LYS A 184 -16.02 -50.27 -22.45
C LYS A 184 -15.00 -51.40 -22.62
N SER A 185 -14.06 -51.52 -21.68
CA SER A 185 -13.21 -52.70 -21.47
C SER A 185 -12.64 -52.62 -20.06
N LYS A 186 -13.40 -53.05 -19.04
CA LYS A 186 -13.05 -54.21 -18.20
C LYS A 186 -11.71 -54.87 -18.56
N LYS A 187 -10.68 -54.68 -17.74
CA LYS A 187 -9.75 -55.77 -17.44
C LYS A 187 -9.19 -55.67 -16.02
N TYR A 188 -9.65 -56.62 -15.22
CA TYR A 188 -9.07 -57.07 -13.97
C TYR A 188 -7.57 -57.33 -14.11
N LYS A 189 -6.78 -56.92 -13.12
CA LYS A 189 -5.66 -57.75 -12.66
C LYS A 189 -5.41 -57.54 -11.16
N SER A 190 -5.85 -58.54 -10.42
CA SER A 190 -5.54 -58.88 -9.04
C SER A 190 -4.08 -59.32 -8.90
N SER A 191 -3.46 -58.94 -7.79
CA SER A 191 -2.35 -59.64 -7.11
C SER A 191 -2.25 -59.03 -5.70
N SER A 192 -2.98 -59.53 -4.71
CA SER A 192 -2.65 -60.65 -3.79
C SER A 192 -1.58 -60.30 -2.73
N ASN A 193 -1.92 -60.75 -1.51
CA ASN A 193 -1.16 -60.86 -0.26
C ASN A 193 -1.11 -59.63 0.65
N SER A 194 -1.35 -59.73 1.96
CA SER A 194 -1.73 -60.85 2.87
C SER A 194 -2.07 -60.14 4.20
N ASP A 195 -3.31 -60.28 4.69
CA ASP A 195 -3.67 -61.13 5.83
C ASP A 195 -3.37 -60.49 7.20
N SER A 196 -4.43 -60.03 7.88
CA SER A 196 -4.56 -60.07 9.35
C SER A 196 -5.98 -59.62 9.76
N GLU A 197 -6.70 -60.61 10.25
CA GLU A 197 -7.96 -60.61 11.00
C GLU A 197 -8.03 -59.57 12.15
N GLY A 198 -9.25 -59.13 12.50
CA GLY A 198 -9.52 -58.58 13.85
C GLY A 198 -10.52 -57.44 13.98
N GLU A 199 -11.81 -57.77 13.87
CA GLU A 199 -13.00 -57.16 14.48
C GLU A 199 -13.02 -55.73 15.09
N ARG A 200 -13.98 -54.94 14.55
CA ARG A 200 -15.10 -54.24 15.24
C ARG A 200 -14.85 -53.10 16.25
N LYS A 201 -15.45 -51.94 15.88
CA LYS A 201 -16.29 -50.98 16.66
C LYS A 201 -15.81 -49.52 16.68
N LYS A 202 -16.59 -48.68 15.98
CA LYS A 202 -17.41 -47.56 16.50
C LYS A 202 -16.77 -46.57 17.50
N TYR A 203 -16.90 -45.28 17.15
CA TYR A 203 -17.04 -44.07 18.01
C TYR A 203 -15.90 -43.02 18.03
N LYS A 204 -16.33 -41.80 17.67
CA LYS A 204 -16.10 -40.47 18.29
C LYS A 204 -14.71 -39.81 18.29
N HIS A 205 -14.73 -38.60 17.71
CA HIS A 205 -14.14 -37.32 18.12
C HIS A 205 -12.73 -37.29 18.74
N ARG A 206 -11.83 -36.50 18.12
CA ARG A 206 -10.82 -35.74 18.85
C ARG A 206 -10.42 -34.42 18.17
N SER A 207 -10.90 -33.34 18.80
CA SER A 207 -10.26 -32.04 19.05
C SER A 207 -9.10 -31.56 18.14
N ARG A 208 -9.41 -30.50 17.39
CA ARG A 208 -8.47 -29.47 16.92
C ARG A 208 -8.14 -28.53 18.09
N SER A 209 -6.86 -28.38 18.43
CA SER A 209 -6.35 -27.23 19.17
C SER A 209 -5.56 -26.33 18.21
N PRO A 210 -5.95 -25.06 18.03
CA PRO A 210 -5.11 -24.05 17.38
C PRO A 210 -4.32 -23.26 18.44
N SER A 211 -3.00 -23.20 18.27
CA SER A 211 -2.10 -22.30 19.01
C SER A 211 -2.33 -20.85 18.59
N GLN A 212 -2.51 -20.00 19.59
CA GLN A 212 -2.64 -18.54 19.47
C GLN A 212 -1.25 -17.90 19.40
N ILE A 213 -1.05 -17.02 18.42
CA ILE A 213 -0.04 -15.96 18.44
C ILE A 213 -0.82 -14.66 18.30
N SER A 214 -0.85 -13.91 19.39
CA SER A 214 -1.45 -12.58 19.48
C SER A 214 -0.35 -11.53 19.27
N ASP A 215 -0.47 -10.79 18.17
CA ASP A 215 0.28 -9.55 17.92
C ASP A 215 -0.73 -8.40 18.05
N GLU A 216 -0.58 -7.61 19.11
CA GLU A 216 -1.48 -6.52 19.48
C GLU A 216 -0.82 -5.19 19.08
N SER A 217 -1.21 -4.66 17.93
CA SER A 217 -0.97 -3.28 17.53
C SER A 217 -2.09 -2.83 16.60
N GLY A 218 -2.91 -1.90 17.07
CA GLY A 218 -4.03 -1.39 16.29
C GLY A 218 -4.75 -0.26 17.00
N GLU A 219 -4.20 0.95 16.87
CA GLU A 219 -4.89 2.18 17.25
C GLU A 219 -6.19 2.40 16.45
N GLU A 220 -7.10 3.04 17.15
CA GLU A 220 -8.54 2.99 16.98
C GLU A 220 -9.06 4.07 16.01
N TYR A 221 -9.33 3.73 14.75
CA TYR A 221 -10.09 4.57 13.82
C TYR A 221 -11.62 4.34 13.99
N LYS A 222 -12.27 5.11 14.87
CA LYS A 222 -13.74 5.13 15.02
C LYS A 222 -14.42 5.86 13.85
N LYS A 223 -14.89 5.12 12.83
CA LYS A 223 -15.84 5.61 11.82
C LYS A 223 -17.29 5.53 12.31
N LYS A 224 -17.93 6.70 12.36
CA LYS A 224 -19.36 6.94 12.67
C LYS A 224 -20.29 6.15 11.74
N LYS A 225 -21.16 5.29 12.29
CA LYS A 225 -22.33 4.73 11.59
C LYS A 225 -23.60 5.47 12.03
N SER A 226 -24.22 6.16 11.08
CA SER A 226 -25.51 6.84 11.18
C SER A 226 -26.64 5.86 11.50
N LYS A 227 -27.32 6.03 12.64
CA LYS A 227 -28.60 5.37 12.93
C LYS A 227 -29.77 6.25 12.49
N LYS A 228 -30.54 5.69 11.56
CA LYS A 228 -31.76 6.23 10.94
C LYS A 228 -32.85 6.40 12.01
N LYS A 229 -33.32 7.63 12.23
CA LYS A 229 -34.42 7.98 13.15
C LYS A 229 -35.76 7.46 12.60
N HIS A 230 -36.46 6.62 13.37
CA HIS A 230 -37.90 6.41 13.20
C HIS A 230 -38.67 7.44 14.04
N LYS A 231 -39.44 8.28 13.34
CA LYS A 231 -40.31 9.33 13.87
C LYS A 231 -41.67 8.69 14.20
N ARG A 232 -42.04 8.59 15.48
CA ARG A 232 -43.44 8.36 15.88
C ARG A 232 -43.96 9.61 16.57
N LYS A 233 -45.03 10.16 15.97
CA LYS A 233 -45.81 11.32 16.41
C LYS A 233 -46.47 11.02 17.76
N SER A 234 -46.36 11.93 18.70
CA SER A 234 -47.28 12.12 19.81
C SER A 234 -48.37 13.11 19.38
N PRO A 235 -49.67 12.82 19.59
CA PRO A 235 -50.71 13.83 19.52
C PRO A 235 -50.87 14.53 20.88
N SER A 236 -51.27 15.80 20.77
CA SER A 236 -51.67 16.72 21.82
C SER A 236 -52.91 16.29 22.60
N THR A 237 -53.01 16.87 23.80
CA THR A 237 -54.03 16.87 24.86
C THR A 237 -55.47 17.12 24.40
N PRO A 238 -56.47 16.88 25.27
CA PRO A 238 -56.87 17.89 26.28
C PRO A 238 -56.45 17.56 27.72
#